data_AF-A0A934XRY6-F1
#
_entry.id   AF-A0A934XRY6-F1
#
_cell.length_a   1.000
_cell.length_b   1.000
_cell.length_c   1.000
_cell.angle_alpha   90.00
_cell.angle_beta   90.00
_cell.angle_gamma   90.00
#
_symmetry.space_group_name_H-M   'P 1'
#
loop_
_entity.id
_entity.type
_entity.pdbx_description
1 polymer ?
#
loop_
_entity_poly.entity_id
_entity_poly.type
_entity_poly.pdbx_seq_one_letter_code
_entity_poly.pdbx_strand_id
1 'polypeptide(L)'
;MREIPEAEQPRRLSEAIVATSLQDRLTQPIGTLSKGFRQRVGLAQAILHKPKFLVFDEPTVGLDPTQIVEIRRLIKRLSQKARSSSPRTSCPRSRRCAIA
;
A
#
# COMPACT_ATOMS: atom_id res chain seq x y z
N MET A 1 -5.87 4.57 -12.86
CA MET A 1 -4.80 4.25 -13.85
C MET A 1 -4.45 5.41 -14.77
N ARG A 2 -5.13 6.57 -14.68
CA ARG A 2 -4.60 7.81 -15.29
C ARG A 2 -3.16 8.00 -14.84
N GLU A 3 -2.32 8.51 -15.74
CA GLU A 3 -0.90 8.79 -15.52
C GLU A 3 0.05 7.58 -15.53
N ILE A 4 -0.44 6.36 -15.83
CA ILE A 4 0.43 5.19 -16.05
C ILE A 4 0.40 4.80 -17.53
N PRO A 5 1.56 4.84 -18.24
CA PRO A 5 1.66 4.37 -19.62
C PRO A 5 1.17 2.93 -19.76
N GLU A 6 0.41 2.61 -20.81
CA GLU A 6 -0.18 1.27 -21.01
C GLU A 6 0.84 0.14 -20.94
N ALA A 7 2.02 0.35 -21.52
CA ALA A 7 3.13 -0.60 -21.48
C ALA A 7 3.64 -0.91 -20.06
N GLU A 8 3.49 0.03 -19.11
CA GLU A 8 3.91 -0.16 -17.72
C GLU A 8 2.81 -0.72 -16.81
N GLN A 9 1.54 -0.62 -17.21
CA GLN A 9 0.40 -1.04 -16.40
C GLN A 9 0.50 -2.50 -15.90
N PRO A 10 0.78 -3.51 -16.75
CA PRO A 10 0.85 -4.90 -16.27
C PRO A 10 1.97 -5.08 -15.24
N ARG A 11 3.15 -4.48 -15.48
CA ARG A 11 4.28 -4.54 -14.57
C ARG A 11 3.94 -3.92 -13.21
N ARG A 12 3.38 -2.71 -13.20
CA ARG A 12 3.02 -2.01 -11.96
C ARG A 12 1.91 -2.71 -11.21
N LEU A 13 0.92 -3.27 -11.92
CA LEU A 13 -0.17 -4.03 -11.32
C LEU A 13 0.38 -5.29 -10.64
N SER A 14 1.22 -6.06 -11.34
CA SER A 14 1.88 -7.23 -10.75
C SER A 14 2.71 -6.87 -9.52
N GLU A 15 3.50 -5.78 -9.57
CA GLU A 15 4.26 -5.28 -8.42
C GLU A 15 3.37 -4.97 -7.21
N ALA A 16 2.22 -4.32 -7.45
CA ALA A 16 1.28 -3.93 -6.40
C ALA A 16 0.55 -5.14 -5.78
N ILE A 17 0.14 -6.10 -6.61
CA ILE A 17 -0.52 -7.34 -6.17
C ILE A 17 0.41 -8.14 -5.26
N VAL A 18 1.66 -8.35 -5.69
CA VAL A 18 2.65 -9.12 -4.92
C VAL A 18 2.97 -8.41 -3.60
N ALA A 19 3.12 -7.08 -3.63
CA ALA A 19 3.46 -6.31 -2.45
C ALA A 19 2.37 -6.33 -1.37
N THR A 20 1.09 -6.47 -1.76
CA THR A 20 -0.07 -6.44 -0.85
C THR A 20 -0.64 -7.82 -0.51
N SER A 21 -0.05 -8.88 -1.08
CA SER A 21 -0.48 -10.27 -0.92
C SER A 21 -1.92 -10.50 -1.38
N LEU A 22 -2.27 -10.01 -2.57
CA LEU A 22 -3.60 -10.14 -3.17
C LEU A 22 -3.72 -11.25 -4.22
N GLN A 23 -2.65 -12.03 -4.47
CA GLN A 23 -2.59 -13.04 -5.54
C GLN A 23 -3.79 -14.01 -5.52
N ASP A 24 -4.13 -14.51 -4.33
CA ASP A 24 -5.15 -15.56 -4.17
C ASP A 24 -6.59 -15.03 -4.26
N ARG A 25 -6.75 -13.71 -4.42
CA ARG A 25 -8.04 -13.01 -4.33
C ARG A 25 -8.34 -12.16 -5.56
N LEU A 26 -7.56 -12.31 -6.64
CA LEU A 26 -7.67 -11.49 -7.85
C LEU A 26 -9.00 -11.61 -8.59
N THR A 27 -9.60 -12.81 -8.58
CA THR A 27 -10.86 -13.09 -9.28
C THR A 27 -12.09 -12.85 -8.40
N GLN A 28 -11.90 -12.51 -7.13
CA GLN A 28 -13.01 -12.30 -6.21
C GLN A 28 -13.56 -10.87 -6.32
N PRO A 29 -14.89 -10.70 -6.39
CA PRO A 29 -15.48 -9.36 -6.36
C PRO A 29 -15.13 -8.63 -5.06
N ILE A 30 -14.76 -7.35 -5.15
CA ILE A 30 -14.31 -6.54 -4.01
C ILE A 30 -15.34 -6.53 -2.86
N GLY A 31 -16.65 -6.55 -3.19
CA GLY A 31 -17.73 -6.60 -2.20
C GLY A 31 -17.74 -7.86 -1.32
N THR A 32 -17.13 -8.95 -1.77
CA THR A 32 -17.03 -10.23 -1.04
C THR A 32 -15.79 -10.33 -0.16
N LEU A 33 -14.85 -9.39 -0.29
CA LEU A 33 -13.61 -9.38 0.47
C LEU A 33 -13.84 -8.94 1.92
N SER A 34 -13.08 -9.53 2.85
CA SER A 34 -13.05 -9.07 4.24
C SER A 34 -12.60 -7.61 4.31
N LYS A 35 -12.93 -6.92 5.42
CA LYS A 35 -12.52 -5.53 5.62
C LYS A 35 -11.01 -5.35 5.48
N GLY A 36 -10.20 -6.24 6.05
CA GLY A 36 -8.75 -6.23 5.90
C GLY A 36 -8.28 -6.39 4.46
N PHE A 37 -8.91 -7.26 3.66
CA PHE A 37 -8.58 -7.40 2.24
C PHE A 37 -8.98 -6.16 1.43
N ARG A 38 -10.14 -5.54 1.72
CA ARG A 38 -10.52 -4.26 1.11
C ARG A 38 -9.52 -3.15 1.43
N GLN A 39 -8.98 -3.13 2.66
CA GLN A 39 -7.89 -2.24 3.06
C GLN A 39 -6.63 -2.46 2.20
N ARG A 40 -6.25 -3.73 1.96
CA ARG A 40 -5.10 -4.10 1.13
C ARG A 40 -5.30 -3.69 -0.33
N VAL A 41 -6.51 -3.78 -0.88
CA VAL A 41 -6.83 -3.29 -2.23
C VAL A 41 -6.62 -1.78 -2.33
N GLY A 42 -7.08 -1.01 -1.33
CA GLY A 42 -6.80 0.44 -1.26
C GLY A 42 -5.29 0.73 -1.19
N LEU A 43 -4.56 -0.07 -0.41
CA LEU A 43 -3.10 0.00 -0.33
C LEU A 43 -2.43 -0.28 -1.69
N ALA A 44 -2.91 -1.30 -2.41
CA ALA A 44 -2.41 -1.68 -3.73
C ALA A 44 -2.62 -0.54 -4.74
N GLN A 45 -3.79 0.08 -4.71
CA GLN A 45 -4.12 1.24 -5.53
C GLN A 45 -3.21 2.45 -5.22
N ALA A 46 -2.91 2.68 -3.94
CA ALA A 46 -2.03 3.76 -3.53
C ALA A 46 -0.59 3.56 -4.01
N ILE A 47 -0.04 2.35 -3.89
CA ILE A 47 1.34 2.06 -4.31
C ILE A 47 1.50 1.97 -5.84
N LEU A 48 0.43 1.68 -6.58
CA LEU A 48 0.44 1.56 -8.04
C LEU A 48 1.00 2.83 -8.72
N HIS A 49 0.70 4.00 -8.15
CA HIS A 49 1.12 5.30 -8.67
C HIS A 49 2.54 5.70 -8.26
N LYS A 50 3.23 4.89 -7.44
CA LYS A 50 4.58 5.17 -6.90
C LYS A 50 4.71 6.58 -6.30
N PRO A 51 3.85 6.94 -5.32
CA PRO A 51 3.88 8.27 -4.73
C PRO A 51 5.17 8.48 -3.92
N LYS A 52 5.68 9.72 -3.90
CA LYS A 52 6.85 10.10 -3.08
C LYS A 52 6.54 10.06 -1.58
N PHE A 53 5.28 10.32 -1.23
CA PHE A 53 4.77 10.28 0.13
C PHE A 53 3.39 9.64 0.13
N LEU A 54 3.11 8.81 1.13
CA LEU A 54 1.83 8.16 1.30
C LEU A 54 1.37 8.38 2.74
N VAL A 55 0.19 8.97 2.89
CA VAL A 55 -0.44 9.25 4.17
C VAL A 55 -1.68 8.40 4.28
N PHE A 56 -1.85 7.75 5.42
CA PHE A 56 -3.05 6.99 5.73
C PHE A 56 -3.73 7.65 6.90
N ASP A 57 -5.00 8.00 6.73
CA ASP A 57 -5.85 8.41 7.84
C ASP A 57 -6.66 7.19 8.29
N GLU A 58 -6.49 6.81 9.56
CA GLU A 58 -7.20 5.69 10.18
C GLU A 58 -7.19 4.35 9.40
N PRO A 59 -6.03 3.83 8.92
CA PRO A 59 -5.96 2.67 8.03
C PRO A 59 -6.34 1.32 8.67
N THR A 60 -6.77 1.30 9.92
CA THR A 60 -7.02 0.06 10.66
C THR A 60 -8.30 0.09 11.48
N VAL A 61 -9.18 1.07 11.27
CA VAL A 61 -10.41 1.21 12.05
C VAL A 61 -11.35 0.03 11.78
N GLY A 62 -11.83 -0.60 12.85
CA GLY A 62 -12.76 -1.74 12.81
C GLY A 62 -12.19 -2.99 12.15
N LEU A 63 -10.87 -3.19 12.22
CA LEU A 63 -10.21 -4.48 11.99
C LEU A 63 -9.98 -5.18 13.33
N ASP A 64 -9.87 -6.51 13.31
CA ASP A 64 -9.47 -7.26 14.49
C ASP A 64 -7.98 -7.03 14.84
N PRO A 65 -7.56 -7.26 16.10
CA PRO A 65 -6.18 -7.01 16.54
C PRO A 65 -5.10 -7.68 15.69
N THR A 66 -5.36 -8.87 15.18
CA THR A 66 -4.41 -9.62 14.32
C THR A 66 -4.24 -8.92 12.98
N GLN A 67 -5.35 -8.53 12.34
CA GLN A 67 -5.33 -7.78 11.07
C GLN A 67 -4.67 -6.41 11.20
N ILE A 68 -4.85 -5.71 12.34
CA ILE A 68 -4.14 -4.44 12.61
C ILE A 68 -2.62 -4.65 12.55
N VAL A 69 -2.11 -5.71 13.19
CA VAL A 69 -0.68 -6.03 13.18
C VAL A 69 -0.20 -6.37 11.78
N GLU A 70 -0.97 -7.14 11.02
CA GLU A 70 -0.63 -7.48 9.63
C GLU A 70 -0.54 -6.25 8.73
N ILE A 71 -1.54 -5.37 8.78
CA ILE A 71 -1.58 -4.14 7.98
C ILE A 71 -0.42 -3.22 8.36
N ARG A 72 -0.14 -3.02 9.66
CA ARG A 72 1.02 -2.23 10.10
C ARG A 72 2.34 -2.81 9.62
N ARG A 73 2.51 -4.13 9.66
CA ARG A 73 3.70 -4.81 9.11
C ARG A 73 3.80 -4.61 7.61
N LEU A 74 2.68 -4.70 6.89
CA LEU A 74 2.62 -4.45 5.45
C LEU A 74 3.04 -3.01 5.12
N ILE A 75 2.48 -2.01 5.80
CA ILE A 75 2.82 -0.60 5.60
C ILE A 75 4.32 -0.35 5.89
N LYS A 76 4.86 -0.96 6.94
CA LYS A 76 6.30 -0.88 7.25
C LYS A 76 7.17 -1.46 6.13
N ARG A 77 6.80 -2.62 5.55
CA ARG A 77 7.51 -3.22 4.41
C ARG A 77 7.45 -2.33 3.16
N LEU A 78 6.28 -1.78 2.85
CA LEU A 78 6.10 -0.88 1.71
C LEU A 78 6.94 0.40 1.85
N SER A 79 6.99 0.98 3.05
CA SER A 79 7.82 2.15 3.36
C SER A 79 9.32 1.87 3.18
N GLN A 80 9.81 0.67 3.51
CA GLN A 80 11.19 0.29 3.27
C GLN A 80 11.50 0.16 1.77
N LYS A 81 10.60 -0.46 0.99
CA LYS A 81 10.76 -0.61 -0.46
C LYS A 81 10.72 0.73 -1.21
N ALA A 82 9.88 1.68 -0.76
CA ALA A 82 9.83 3.02 -1.34
C ALA A 82 11.11 3.85 -1.07
N ARG A 83 11.76 3.63 0.08
CA ARG A 83 13.04 4.29 0.42
C ARG A 83 14.20 3.85 -0.47
N SER A 84 14.22 2.60 -0.93
CA SER A 84 15.26 2.13 -1.85
C SER A 84 15.17 2.72 -3.25
N SER A 85 14.01 3.29 -3.65
CA SER A 85 13.78 3.84 -4.99
C SER A 85 13.79 5.37 -5.07
N SER A 86 14.05 6.10 -3.97
CA SER A 86 14.03 7.57 -3.95
C SER A 86 15.36 8.16 -3.48
N PRO A 87 15.94 9.15 -4.19
CA PRO A 87 17.10 9.89 -3.70
C PRO A 87 16.68 10.69 -2.46
N ARG A 88 17.42 10.49 -1.36
CA ARG A 88 17.26 11.15 -0.05
C ARG A 88 16.81 12.61 -0.20
N THR A 89 15.53 12.87 0.04
CA THR A 89 15.04 14.25 0.24
C THR A 89 14.84 14.44 1.74
N SER A 90 15.55 15.42 2.28
CA SER A 90 15.66 15.78 3.69
C SER A 90 14.30 16.08 4.31
N CYS A 91 13.83 15.22 5.22
CA CYS A 91 12.75 15.57 6.15
C CYS A 91 13.34 16.41 7.30
N PRO A 92 12.86 17.64 7.56
CA PRO A 92 13.27 18.41 8.72
C PRO A 92 12.74 17.72 9.99
N ARG A 93 13.62 17.55 10.97
CA ARG A 93 13.30 17.00 12.30
C ARG A 93 12.38 17.96 13.07
N SER A 94 11.08 17.95 12.79
CA SER A 94 10.09 18.46 13.75
C SER A 94 8.70 17.88 13.47
N ARG A 95 8.27 16.99 14.37
CA ARG A 95 6.90 16.46 14.54
C ARG A 95 6.43 15.44 13.50
N ARG A 96 6.53 14.16 13.90
CA ARG A 96 5.71 13.00 13.43
C ARG A 96 5.76 12.66 11.93
N CYS A 97 6.94 12.61 11.32
CA CYS A 97 7.15 11.92 10.03
C CYS A 97 7.62 10.47 10.22
N ALA A 98 6.79 9.72 10.91
CA ALA A 98 6.40 8.37 10.58
C ALA A 98 4.94 8.32 11.04
N ILE A 99 4.11 7.39 10.62
CA ILE A 99 3.85 6.24 11.48
C ILE A 99 2.57 5.61 10.93
N ALA A 100 2.64 4.29 10.77
CA ALA A 100 1.54 3.32 10.70
C ALA A 100 0.60 3.34 9.49
#